data_AF-A0A2E8U022-F1
#
_entry.id   AF-A0A2E8U022-F1
#
_cell.length_a   1.000
_cell.length_b   1.000
_cell.length_c   1.000
_cell.angle_alpha   90.00
_cell.angle_beta   90.00
_cell.angle_gamma   90.00
#
_symmetry.space_group_name_H-M   'P 1'
#
loop_
_entity.id
_entity.type
_entity.pdbx_description
1 polymer ?
#
loop_
_entity_poly.entity_id
_entity_poly.type
_entity_poly.pdbx_seq_one_letter_code
_entity_poly.pdbx_strand_id
1 'polypeptide(L)'
;MIRINFLILAVAGVLLPTIAGCGGQPYIHLAKEYDRESEIFLRGITDRDDVTICYTKRKTTPRIISQMAAKECRRFGRVARLRQQTLGTCPLATPIAAVFDCLKPTYRARGNVY
;
A
#
# COMPACT_ATOMS: atom_id res chain seq x y z
N MET A 1 -24.48 -15.28 46.14
CA MET A 1 -25.18 -15.62 44.89
C MET A 1 -25.55 -14.32 44.18
N ILE A 2 -24.81 -13.95 43.12
CA ILE A 2 -25.01 -12.69 42.40
C ILE A 2 -26.14 -12.90 41.38
N ARG A 3 -27.29 -12.22 41.58
CA ARG A 3 -28.40 -12.21 40.61
C ARG A 3 -28.06 -11.24 39.47
N ILE A 4 -27.46 -11.78 38.41
CA ILE A 4 -27.16 -11.01 37.20
C ILE A 4 -28.45 -10.80 36.41
N ASN A 5 -28.85 -9.54 36.23
CA ASN A 5 -30.09 -9.16 35.57
C ASN A 5 -29.94 -9.33 34.05
N PHE A 6 -30.64 -10.31 33.46
CA PHE A 6 -30.53 -10.69 32.05
C PHE A 6 -30.76 -9.51 31.07
N LEU A 7 -31.54 -8.51 31.51
CA LEU A 7 -31.79 -7.26 30.78
C LEU A 7 -30.53 -6.38 30.61
N ILE A 8 -29.61 -6.37 31.58
CA ILE A 8 -28.38 -5.56 31.52
C ILE A 8 -27.36 -6.18 30.55
N LEU A 9 -27.32 -7.52 30.46
CA LEU A 9 -26.49 -8.25 29.49
C LEU A 9 -26.96 -8.03 28.04
N ALA A 10 -28.28 -7.94 27.81
CA ALA A 10 -28.84 -7.76 26.47
C ALA A 10 -28.56 -6.36 25.89
N VAL A 11 -28.59 -5.31 26.71
CA VAL A 11 -28.31 -3.93 26.27
C VAL A 11 -26.81 -3.69 26.06
N ALA A 12 -25.96 -4.30 26.89
CA ALA A 12 -24.51 -4.22 26.71
C ALA A 12 -24.00 -5.01 25.48
N GLY A 13 -24.69 -6.08 25.08
CA GLY A 13 -24.28 -6.94 23.96
C GLY A 13 -24.41 -6.29 22.57
N VAL A 14 -25.29 -5.30 22.40
CA VAL A 14 -25.55 -4.66 21.09
C VAL A 14 -24.64 -3.45 20.82
N LEU A 15 -24.08 -2.83 21.87
CA LEU A 15 -23.30 -1.59 21.74
C LEU A 15 -21.82 -1.79 21.35
N LEU A 16 -21.32 -3.03 21.32
CA LEU A 16 -19.88 -3.31 21.33
C LEU A 16 -19.15 -3.63 20.01
N PRO A 17 -19.75 -3.72 18.79
CA PRO A 17 -18.94 -3.93 17.59
C PRO A 17 -18.96 -2.72 16.63
N THR A 18 -18.57 -1.51 17.06
CA THR A 18 -18.57 -0.33 16.16
C THR A 18 -17.21 0.31 15.89
N ILE A 19 -16.08 -0.24 16.40
CA ILE A 19 -14.75 0.37 16.20
C ILE A 19 -13.81 -0.39 15.25
N ALA A 20 -14.35 -1.16 14.31
CA ALA A 20 -13.58 -1.61 13.15
C ALA A 20 -13.36 -0.45 12.16
N GLY A 21 -12.65 0.59 12.60
CA GLY A 21 -12.27 1.76 11.80
C GLY A 21 -11.42 1.37 10.60
N CYS A 22 -11.86 1.85 9.43
CA CYS A 22 -11.45 1.47 8.08
C CYS A 22 -10.02 1.95 7.76
N GLY A 23 -9.07 1.02 7.75
CA GLY A 23 -7.76 1.23 7.12
C GLY A 23 -7.71 0.40 5.85
N GLY A 24 -7.43 1.04 4.71
CA GLY A 24 -7.35 0.36 3.42
C GLY A 24 -6.18 -0.62 3.35
N GLN A 25 -6.32 -1.65 2.52
CA GLN A 25 -5.21 -2.52 2.15
C GLN A 25 -4.14 -1.71 1.37
N PRO A 26 -2.86 -2.06 1.45
CA PRO A 26 -1.83 -1.39 0.68
C PRO A 26 -2.07 -1.60 -0.83
N TYR A 27 -1.86 -0.57 -1.64
CA TYR A 27 -1.99 -0.65 -3.10
C TYR A 27 -0.97 0.23 -3.82
N ILE A 28 -0.71 -0.08 -5.09
CA ILE A 28 0.15 0.72 -5.96
C ILE A 28 -0.66 1.90 -6.48
N HIS A 29 -0.20 3.12 -6.20
CA HIS A 29 -0.81 4.34 -6.67
C HIS A 29 -0.43 4.62 -8.13
N LEU A 30 -1.44 4.99 -8.92
CA LEU A 30 -1.34 5.32 -10.34
C LEU A 30 -2.08 6.63 -10.59
N ALA A 31 -1.37 7.76 -10.50
CA ALA A 31 -2.00 9.09 -10.50
C ALA A 31 -2.90 9.39 -11.71
N LYS A 32 -2.59 8.83 -12.88
CA LYS A 32 -3.30 9.11 -14.15
C LYS A 32 -4.11 7.92 -14.68
N GLU A 33 -4.44 6.93 -13.84
CA GLU A 33 -5.17 5.74 -14.32
C GLU A 33 -6.63 6.05 -14.73
N TYR A 34 -7.23 7.10 -14.15
CA TYR A 34 -8.60 7.54 -14.45
C TYR A 34 -8.67 8.80 -15.31
N ASP A 35 -7.53 9.39 -15.65
CA ASP A 35 -7.45 10.56 -16.52
C ASP A 35 -7.62 10.11 -17.98
N ARG A 36 -8.75 10.48 -18.60
CA ARG A 36 -9.09 10.06 -19.97
C ARG A 36 -8.20 10.68 -21.04
N GLU A 37 -7.51 11.77 -20.70
CA GLU A 37 -6.58 12.46 -21.61
C GLU A 37 -5.17 11.87 -21.51
N SER A 38 -4.93 10.99 -20.52
CA SER A 38 -3.65 10.34 -20.30
C SER A 38 -3.39 9.23 -21.32
N GLU A 39 -2.15 9.15 -21.80
CA GLU A 39 -1.71 8.10 -22.73
C GLU A 39 -1.82 6.68 -22.16
N ILE A 40 -1.86 6.54 -20.83
CA ILE A 40 -1.96 5.25 -20.14
C ILE A 40 -3.42 4.81 -19.90
N PHE A 41 -4.41 5.65 -20.20
CA PHE A 41 -5.83 5.32 -20.02
C PHE A 41 -6.22 4.13 -20.88
N LEU A 42 -6.74 3.06 -20.27
CA LEU A 42 -7.08 1.76 -20.89
C LEU A 42 -5.94 1.01 -21.58
N ARG A 43 -4.74 1.58 -21.69
CA ARG A 43 -3.57 0.97 -22.33
C ARG A 43 -2.59 0.38 -21.31
N GLY A 44 -2.68 0.85 -20.06
CA GLY A 44 -1.74 0.48 -19.01
C GLY A 44 -0.39 1.17 -19.17
N ILE A 45 0.60 0.73 -18.37
CA ILE A 45 1.95 1.31 -18.35
C ILE A 45 2.92 0.33 -19.04
N THR A 46 3.73 0.84 -19.96
CA THR A 46 4.75 0.07 -20.70
C THR A 46 6.14 0.19 -20.09
N ASP A 47 6.46 1.31 -19.44
CA ASP A 47 7.70 1.50 -18.68
C ASP A 47 7.44 2.35 -17.44
N ARG A 48 8.21 2.10 -16.36
CA ARG A 48 7.99 2.70 -15.05
C ARG A 48 9.33 2.91 -14.33
N ASP A 49 9.65 4.18 -14.07
CA ASP A 49 10.87 4.57 -13.34
C ASP A 49 10.66 4.71 -11.83
N ASP A 50 9.42 4.79 -11.35
CA ASP A 50 9.11 4.84 -9.92
C ASP A 50 7.77 4.17 -9.59
N VAL A 51 7.65 3.67 -8.37
CA VAL A 51 6.40 3.13 -7.82
C VAL A 51 6.08 3.79 -6.48
N THR A 52 4.87 4.32 -6.38
CA THR A 52 4.32 4.84 -5.12
C THR A 52 3.32 3.82 -4.57
N ILE A 53 3.49 3.44 -3.30
CA ILE A 53 2.59 2.51 -2.61
C ILE A 53 1.89 3.26 -1.48
N CYS A 54 0.57 3.30 -1.54
CA CYS A 54 -0.28 3.89 -0.51
C CYS A 54 -0.67 2.85 0.52
N TYR A 55 -0.50 3.14 1.82
CA TYR A 55 -0.79 2.19 2.88
C TYR A 55 -1.10 2.81 4.24
N THR A 56 -1.51 1.97 5.20
CA THR A 56 -1.62 2.30 6.64
C THR A 56 -0.69 1.43 7.47
N LYS A 57 -0.06 1.97 8.52
CA LYS A 57 0.83 1.16 9.40
C LYS A 57 0.11 -0.02 10.07
N ARG A 58 -1.20 0.11 10.30
CA ARG A 58 -2.00 -0.91 11.01
C ARG A 58 -2.28 -2.16 10.17
N LYS A 59 -2.28 -2.06 8.84
CA LYS A 59 -2.70 -3.14 7.93
C LYS A 59 -1.58 -3.67 7.02
N THR A 60 -0.35 -3.21 7.21
CA THR A 60 0.79 -3.66 6.39
C THR A 60 2.10 -3.62 7.17
N THR A 61 3.17 -4.12 6.57
CA THR A 61 4.52 -4.15 7.13
C THR A 61 5.53 -3.67 6.08
N PRO A 62 6.72 -3.20 6.50
CA PRO A 62 7.79 -2.83 5.55
C PRO A 62 8.17 -3.96 4.59
N ARG A 63 8.09 -5.23 5.05
CA ARG A 63 8.32 -6.41 4.21
C ARG A 63 7.29 -6.53 3.09
N ILE A 64 6.00 -6.33 3.39
CA ILE A 64 4.94 -6.37 2.37
C ILE A 64 5.14 -5.25 1.35
N ILE A 65 5.43 -4.03 1.83
CA ILE A 65 5.63 -2.87 0.95
C ILE A 65 6.84 -3.05 0.02
N SER A 66 7.97 -3.53 0.54
CA SER A 66 9.15 -3.83 -0.29
C SER A 66 8.91 -4.96 -1.28
N GLN A 67 8.18 -6.03 -0.90
CA GLN A 67 7.79 -7.09 -1.82
C GLN A 67 6.87 -6.61 -2.93
N MET A 68 5.92 -5.72 -2.62
CA MET A 68 5.04 -5.10 -3.62
C MET A 68 5.85 -4.26 -4.61
N ALA A 69 6.76 -3.40 -4.12
CA ALA A 69 7.61 -2.57 -4.96
C ALA A 69 8.52 -3.43 -5.86
N ALA A 70 9.17 -4.44 -5.29
CA ALA A 70 10.02 -5.36 -6.03
C ALA A 70 9.23 -6.13 -7.09
N LYS A 71 8.03 -6.62 -6.75
CA LYS A 71 7.16 -7.31 -7.71
C LYS A 71 6.80 -6.41 -8.88
N GLU A 72 6.46 -5.15 -8.61
CA GLU A 72 6.09 -4.18 -9.65
C GLU A 72 7.27 -3.78 -10.52
N CYS A 73 8.39 -3.31 -9.95
CA CYS A 73 9.55 -2.91 -10.75
C CYS A 73 10.11 -4.07 -11.60
N ARG A 74 10.06 -5.31 -11.10
CA ARG A 74 10.49 -6.49 -11.87
C ARG A 74 9.65 -6.75 -13.12
N ARG A 75 8.38 -6.33 -13.17
CA ARG A 75 7.57 -6.44 -14.41
C ARG A 75 8.20 -5.67 -15.57
N PHE A 76 9.01 -4.67 -15.25
CA PHE A 76 9.73 -3.82 -16.19
C PHE A 76 11.23 -4.14 -16.24
N GLY A 77 11.66 -5.28 -15.69
CA GLY A 77 13.07 -5.67 -15.65
C GLY A 77 13.94 -4.80 -14.74
N ARG A 78 13.33 -4.12 -13.76
CA ARG A 78 13.98 -3.14 -12.87
C ARG A 78 14.01 -3.63 -11.41
N VAL A 79 14.86 -2.98 -10.62
CA VAL A 79 15.03 -3.22 -9.17
C VAL A 79 14.41 -2.06 -8.40
N ALA A 80 13.63 -2.39 -7.38
CA ALA A 80 13.03 -1.38 -6.49
C ALA A 80 14.04 -0.89 -5.43
N ARG A 81 14.22 0.42 -5.33
CA ARG A 81 14.99 1.08 -4.27
C ARG A 81 14.12 2.08 -3.55
N LEU A 82 13.97 1.96 -2.23
CA LEU A 82 13.19 2.92 -1.46
C LEU A 82 13.83 4.31 -1.56
N ARG A 83 13.07 5.28 -2.06
CA ARG A 83 13.48 6.69 -2.14
C ARG A 83 13.09 7.43 -0.88
N GLN A 84 11.81 7.39 -0.52
CA GLN A 84 11.28 8.12 0.63
C GLN A 84 9.92 7.60 1.10
N GLN A 85 9.52 8.04 2.29
CA GLN A 85 8.16 7.88 2.80
C GLN A 85 7.59 9.26 3.12
N THR A 86 6.40 9.57 2.63
CA THR A 86 5.76 10.88 2.79
C THR A 86 4.26 10.76 3.04
N LEU A 87 3.62 11.88 3.39
CA LEU A 87 2.17 12.04 3.57
C LEU A 87 1.64 13.01 2.52
N GLY A 88 0.32 13.02 2.29
CA GLY A 88 -0.37 13.98 1.43
C GLY A 88 -0.46 13.60 -0.05
N THR A 89 0.27 12.58 -0.51
CA THR A 89 0.10 12.00 -1.86
C THR A 89 -1.05 11.00 -1.90
N CYS A 90 -1.24 10.25 -0.82
CA CYS A 90 -2.24 9.19 -0.75
C CYS A 90 -3.52 9.63 -0.02
N PRO A 91 -4.68 9.00 -0.28
CA PRO A 91 -5.93 9.27 0.41
C PRO A 91 -5.86 9.04 1.92
N LEU A 92 -6.75 9.68 2.68
CA LEU A 92 -6.82 9.59 4.14
C LEU A 92 -6.97 8.15 4.67
N ALA A 93 -7.61 7.26 3.91
CA ALA A 93 -7.76 5.85 4.29
C ALA A 93 -6.45 5.04 4.23
N THR A 94 -5.43 5.54 3.51
CA THR A 94 -4.10 4.93 3.30
C THR A 94 -3.05 6.04 3.20
N PRO A 95 -2.82 6.84 4.25
CA PRO A 95 -2.24 8.17 4.12
C PRO A 95 -0.73 8.16 3.86
N ILE A 96 -0.06 7.01 4.03
CA ILE A 96 1.39 6.91 3.88
C ILE A 96 1.73 6.48 2.47
N ALA A 97 2.55 7.29 1.79
CA ALA A 97 3.14 7.00 0.51
C ALA A 97 4.57 6.50 0.71
N ALA A 98 4.86 5.24 0.37
CA ALA A 98 6.23 4.78 0.17
C ALA A 98 6.58 4.88 -1.32
N VAL A 99 7.60 5.67 -1.64
CA VAL A 99 8.03 5.90 -3.01
C VAL A 99 9.34 5.16 -3.25
N PHE A 100 9.38 4.35 -4.30
CA PHE A 100 10.55 3.59 -4.72
C PHE A 100 10.95 3.98 -6.13
N ASP A 101 12.24 4.10 -6.38
CA ASP A 101 12.78 4.19 -7.73
C ASP A 101 12.92 2.76 -8.30
N CYS A 102 12.50 2.58 -9.56
CA CYS A 102 12.70 1.36 -10.33
C CYS A 102 13.94 1.52 -11.22
N LEU A 103 15.08 1.09 -10.71
CA LEU A 103 16.39 1.26 -11.34
C LEU A 103 16.72 0.09 -12.26
N LYS A 104 17.50 0.35 -13.32
CA LYS A 104 18.09 -0.73 -14.12
C LYS A 104 19.02 -1.56 -13.22
N PRO A 105 19.03 -2.90 -13.34
CA PRO A 105 19.95 -3.74 -12.59
C PRO A 105 21.38 -3.32 -12.95
N THR A 106 22.14 -2.84 -11.97
CA THR A 106 23.56 -2.58 -12.20
C THR A 106 24.31 -3.90 -12.18
N TYR A 107 24.91 -4.30 -13.30
CA TYR A 107 25.83 -5.43 -13.35
C TYR A 107 27.12 -5.05 -12.61
N ARG A 108 27.18 -5.31 -11.30
CA ARG A 108 28.45 -5.26 -10.58
C ARG A 108 29.20 -6.55 -10.89
N ALA A 109 30.44 -6.46 -11.37
CA ALA A 109 31.32 -7.59 -11.71
C ALA A 109 31.68 -8.54 -10.52
N ARG A 110 30.93 -8.48 -9.41
CA ARG A 110 30.99 -9.38 -8.26
C ARG A 110 29.58 -9.84 -7.88
N GLY A 111 28.99 -10.67 -8.73
CA GLY A 111 28.04 -11.73 -8.36
C GLY A 111 26.97 -11.48 -7.30
N ASN A 112 26.36 -10.28 -7.20
CA ASN A 112 25.11 -10.10 -6.46
C ASN A 112 24.30 -8.95 -7.06
N VAL A 113 23.04 -9.27 -7.40
CA VAL A 113 22.02 -8.32 -7.85
C VAL A 113 21.26 -7.88 -6.59
N TYR A 114 21.37 -6.59 -6.24
CA TYR A 114 20.47 -5.96 -5.28
C TYR A 114 19.22 -5.51 -6.00
#